data_AF-A0A7K3NMS7-F1
#
_entry.id   AF-A0A7K3NMS7-F1
#
_cell.length_a   1.000
_cell.length_b   1.000
_cell.length_c   1.000
_cell.angle_alpha   90.00
_cell.angle_beta   90.00
_cell.angle_gamma   90.00
#
_symmetry.space_group_name_H-M   'P 1'
#
loop_
_entity.id
_entity.type
_entity.pdbx_description
1 polymer ?
#
loop_
_entity_poly.entity_id
_entity_poly.type
_entity_poly.pdbx_seq_one_letter_code
_entity_poly.pdbx_strand_id
1 'polypeptide(L)'
;MSCSCGHAPCSRPWRILVLFTALFHLTLSGPARAWTLPATGISSCYNDTVAIPCPQPGEEYYGQDGNYRKGAGLSYHNNGDGTVTDQNTGLMWQQPMETTYRTLAEAQAYCGSLVLGGHEDWRLSTLAETLTLVDAAKARPAVDTAAFPNSVSAPWWTATPTAFVSGNQWRAMMCVGYSWYAAPEGSLRVRCVRGGTVPAAAITDNGDGTLTDAANALVWEQSASAAGMTWKQALASCEARTTAGRTDWRLPNIRELQSIADYSRGAPAMDPLFTEPSYGASYWSGSTYAEDVGYAWYWVGYSGQTHMKLKTDSSVFVRCVRDLGETPPVNTSPVMLLLQDGQGEAAR
;
A
#
# COMPACT_ATOMS: atom_id res chain seq x y z
N MET A 1 -99.93 25.64 -3.56
CA MET A 1 -99.88 25.01 -4.90
C MET A 1 -98.52 24.32 -4.99
N SER A 2 -98.45 23.03 -4.62
CA SER A 2 -98.27 21.88 -5.54
C SER A 2 -96.98 22.02 -6.35
N CYS A 3 -95.95 21.16 -6.29
CA CYS A 3 -95.78 19.71 -6.29
C CYS A 3 -94.24 19.47 -6.08
N SER A 4 -93.64 18.31 -5.83
CA SER A 4 -94.00 16.94 -5.46
C SER A 4 -92.68 16.23 -5.06
N CYS A 5 -92.83 15.01 -4.54
CA CYS A 5 -91.89 14.12 -3.85
C CYS A 5 -90.70 13.58 -4.68
N GLY A 6 -89.69 13.02 -3.98
CA GLY A 6 -88.75 12.08 -4.60
C GLY A 6 -87.58 11.58 -3.73
N HIS A 7 -87.85 10.70 -2.75
CA HIS A 7 -87.06 9.54 -2.29
C HIS A 7 -85.55 9.62 -1.94
N ALA A 8 -85.24 9.09 -0.74
CA ALA A 8 -83.94 8.85 -0.06
C ALA A 8 -83.00 7.89 -0.87
N PRO A 9 -81.69 7.63 -0.51
CA PRO A 9 -81.24 7.25 0.83
C PRO A 9 -79.81 7.66 1.30
N CYS A 10 -79.66 7.63 2.63
CA CYS A 10 -78.50 7.24 3.45
C CYS A 10 -77.16 6.88 2.76
N SER A 11 -76.09 7.63 3.05
CA SER A 11 -74.71 7.17 2.86
C SER A 11 -73.80 7.60 4.02
N ARG A 12 -73.00 6.64 4.47
CA ARG A 12 -72.09 6.66 5.64
C ARG A 12 -70.92 7.65 5.43
N PRO A 13 -70.38 8.29 6.49
CA PRO A 13 -69.16 9.07 6.35
C PRO A 13 -67.95 8.15 6.16
N TRP A 14 -67.29 8.31 5.02
CA TRP A 14 -66.05 7.62 4.63
C TRP A 14 -64.90 8.14 5.51
N ARG A 15 -64.27 7.26 6.30
CA ARG A 15 -62.99 7.56 6.94
C ARG A 15 -61.89 7.46 5.88
N ILE A 16 -61.29 8.58 5.51
CA ILE A 16 -60.10 8.62 4.65
C ILE A 16 -58.91 8.18 5.51
N LEU A 17 -58.42 6.96 5.29
CA LEU A 17 -57.18 6.46 5.87
C LEU A 17 -56.03 6.92 4.96
N VAL A 18 -55.30 7.96 5.38
CA VAL A 18 -54.08 8.40 4.69
C VAL A 18 -52.96 7.41 5.03
N LEU A 19 -52.68 6.48 4.10
CA LEU A 19 -51.52 5.60 4.17
C LEU A 19 -50.27 6.41 3.84
N PHE A 20 -49.49 6.76 4.87
CA PHE A 20 -48.11 7.20 4.69
C PHE A 20 -47.28 6.00 4.25
N THR A 21 -47.07 5.85 2.94
CA THR A 21 -46.02 4.96 2.43
C THR A 21 -44.68 5.58 2.78
N ALA A 22 -44.05 5.10 3.85
CA ALA A 22 -42.66 5.39 4.13
C ALA A 22 -41.83 4.79 2.97
N LEU A 23 -41.32 5.65 2.09
CA LEU A 23 -40.33 5.27 1.09
C LEU A 23 -39.04 4.96 1.86
N PHE A 24 -38.82 3.69 2.17
CA PHE A 24 -37.55 3.22 2.71
C PHE A 24 -36.53 3.35 1.57
N HIS A 25 -35.75 4.44 1.56
CA HIS A 25 -34.56 4.50 0.73
C HIS A 25 -33.62 3.41 1.23
N LEU A 26 -33.67 2.25 0.58
CA LEU A 26 -32.65 1.24 0.69
C LEU A 26 -31.39 1.85 0.06
N THR A 27 -30.58 2.54 0.85
CA THR A 27 -29.21 2.84 0.45
C THR A 27 -28.55 1.49 0.24
N LEU A 28 -28.37 1.09 -1.02
CA LEU A 28 -27.40 0.05 -1.34
C LEU A 28 -26.05 0.58 -0.88
N SER A 29 -25.66 0.28 0.35
CA SER A 29 -24.26 0.24 0.72
C SER A 29 -23.64 -0.82 -0.18
N GLY A 30 -22.99 -0.37 -1.27
CA GLY A 30 -22.13 -1.24 -2.06
C GLY A 30 -21.14 -1.95 -1.15
N PRO A 31 -20.60 -3.12 -1.54
CA PRO A 31 -19.61 -3.80 -0.74
C PRO A 31 -18.47 -2.81 -0.46
N ALA A 32 -18.20 -2.53 0.81
CA ALA A 32 -16.98 -1.86 1.22
C ALA A 32 -15.84 -2.67 0.63
N ARG A 33 -15.15 -2.13 -0.38
CA ARG A 33 -14.00 -2.80 -0.98
C ARG A 33 -12.92 -2.84 0.09
N ALA A 34 -12.48 -4.05 0.43
CA ALA A 34 -11.41 -4.25 1.39
C ALA A 34 -10.11 -3.67 0.83
N TRP A 35 -9.40 -2.90 1.65
CA TRP A 35 -8.04 -2.46 1.38
C TRP A 35 -7.15 -3.66 1.07
N THR A 36 -6.32 -3.50 0.05
CA THR A 36 -5.22 -4.41 -0.25
C THR A 36 -3.99 -3.58 -0.58
N LEU A 37 -2.85 -3.95 0.00
CA LEU A 37 -1.61 -3.23 -0.24
C LEU A 37 -1.21 -3.36 -1.72
N PRO A 38 -1.09 -2.26 -2.50
CA PRO A 38 -0.78 -2.35 -3.92
C PRO A 38 0.67 -2.77 -4.16
N ALA A 39 0.91 -3.68 -5.09
CA ALA A 39 2.24 -4.06 -5.52
C ALA A 39 3.04 -2.86 -6.02
N THR A 40 4.35 -3.02 -6.11
CA THR A 40 5.27 -2.00 -6.61
C THR A 40 5.21 -1.83 -8.13
N GLY A 41 4.70 -2.85 -8.85
CA GLY A 41 4.75 -2.93 -10.31
C GLY A 41 6.01 -3.63 -10.85
N ILE A 42 7.03 -3.88 -10.01
CA ILE A 42 8.26 -4.56 -10.43
C ILE A 42 8.01 -6.05 -10.64
N SER A 43 8.24 -6.52 -11.88
CA SER A 43 8.09 -7.93 -12.25
C SER A 43 9.38 -8.60 -12.73
N SER A 44 10.44 -7.81 -12.95
CA SER A 44 11.74 -8.26 -13.44
C SER A 44 12.74 -8.38 -12.30
N CYS A 45 13.74 -9.24 -12.47
CA CYS A 45 14.81 -9.45 -11.50
C CYS A 45 16.12 -8.87 -12.00
N TYR A 46 16.98 -8.49 -11.05
CA TYR A 46 18.22 -7.77 -11.30
C TYR A 46 19.33 -8.29 -10.37
N ASN A 47 20.57 -8.19 -10.84
CA ASN A 47 21.75 -8.26 -9.97
C ASN A 47 22.25 -6.83 -9.68
N ASP A 48 23.53 -6.68 -9.32
CA ASP A 48 24.15 -5.38 -9.04
C ASP A 48 24.30 -4.44 -10.24
N THR A 49 24.12 -4.90 -11.48
CA THR A 49 24.43 -4.09 -12.69
C THR A 49 23.47 -4.27 -13.86
N VAL A 50 22.72 -5.38 -13.94
CA VAL A 50 21.88 -5.71 -15.09
C VAL A 50 20.59 -6.42 -14.67
N ALA A 51 19.61 -6.42 -15.57
CA ALA A 51 18.47 -7.34 -15.49
C ALA A 51 18.94 -8.78 -15.71
N ILE A 52 18.35 -9.72 -14.99
CA ILE A 52 18.63 -11.15 -15.05
C ILE A 52 17.32 -11.94 -15.11
N PRO A 53 17.33 -13.20 -15.59
CA PRO A 53 16.25 -14.13 -15.31
C PRO A 53 15.99 -14.20 -13.80
N CYS A 54 14.73 -14.33 -13.39
CA CYS A 54 14.44 -14.39 -11.98
C CYS A 54 15.05 -15.65 -11.34
N PRO A 55 15.95 -15.48 -10.35
CA PRO A 55 16.64 -16.60 -9.73
C PRO A 55 15.67 -17.52 -9.01
N GLN A 56 16.06 -18.77 -8.81
CA GLN A 56 15.33 -19.78 -8.03
C GLN A 56 15.79 -19.76 -6.56
N PRO A 57 15.01 -20.34 -5.62
CA PRO A 57 15.42 -20.45 -4.23
C PRO A 57 16.83 -21.04 -4.07
N GLY A 58 17.69 -20.36 -3.31
CA GLY A 58 19.09 -20.75 -3.09
C GLY A 58 20.09 -20.18 -4.10
N GLU A 59 19.64 -19.57 -5.19
CA GLU A 59 20.51 -18.86 -6.14
C GLU A 59 20.82 -17.43 -5.67
N GLU A 60 21.92 -16.86 -6.18
CA GLU A 60 22.27 -15.47 -5.88
C GLU A 60 21.18 -14.51 -6.35
N TYR A 61 20.91 -13.48 -5.54
CA TYR A 61 19.88 -12.46 -5.80
C TYR A 61 18.43 -12.98 -5.77
N TYR A 62 18.20 -14.22 -5.31
CA TYR A 62 16.87 -14.67 -4.91
C TYR A 62 16.33 -13.83 -3.75
N GLY A 63 15.02 -13.66 -3.72
CA GLY A 63 14.32 -12.99 -2.64
C GLY A 63 13.99 -11.51 -2.88
N GLN A 64 14.19 -11.03 -4.12
CA GLN A 64 13.90 -9.65 -4.51
C GLN A 64 12.43 -9.46 -4.92
N ASP A 65 12.02 -8.21 -5.12
CA ASP A 65 10.64 -7.86 -5.46
C ASP A 65 10.16 -8.54 -6.75
N GLY A 66 11.01 -8.63 -7.78
CA GLY A 66 10.69 -9.34 -9.02
C GLY A 66 10.42 -10.84 -8.86
N ASN A 67 10.99 -11.48 -7.82
CA ASN A 67 10.72 -12.89 -7.50
C ASN A 67 9.34 -13.06 -6.87
N TYR A 68 9.03 -12.24 -5.86
CA TYR A 68 7.83 -12.42 -5.04
C TYR A 68 6.61 -11.65 -5.53
N ARG A 69 6.82 -10.46 -6.12
CA ARG A 69 5.81 -9.56 -6.70
C ARG A 69 4.67 -9.27 -5.71
N LYS A 70 5.04 -8.99 -4.46
CA LYS A 70 4.10 -8.95 -3.32
C LYS A 70 3.23 -7.70 -3.37
N GLY A 71 2.03 -7.83 -2.80
CA GLY A 71 0.93 -6.87 -2.94
C GLY A 71 -0.03 -7.23 -4.09
N ALA A 72 -1.18 -6.58 -4.12
CA ALA A 72 -2.14 -6.72 -5.20
C ALA A 72 -1.66 -5.93 -6.42
N GLY A 73 -1.63 -6.54 -7.61
CA GLY A 73 -1.23 -5.84 -8.84
C GLY A 73 -1.96 -4.49 -8.99
N LEU A 74 -1.25 -3.45 -9.45
CA LEU A 74 -1.85 -2.13 -9.65
C LEU A 74 -3.09 -2.27 -10.54
N SER A 75 -4.26 -1.91 -10.01
CA SER A 75 -5.53 -2.16 -10.67
C SER A 75 -6.43 -0.94 -10.65
N TYR A 76 -6.75 -0.45 -11.83
CA TYR A 76 -7.47 0.81 -12.02
C TYR A 76 -8.70 0.59 -12.91
N HIS A 77 -9.82 1.18 -12.52
CA HIS A 77 -11.05 1.20 -13.30
C HIS A 77 -11.36 2.63 -13.73
N ASN A 78 -11.31 2.90 -15.03
CA ASN A 78 -11.81 4.16 -15.58
C ASN A 78 -13.34 4.17 -15.52
N ASN A 79 -13.91 5.13 -14.78
CA ASN A 79 -15.35 5.22 -14.57
C ASN A 79 -16.08 5.92 -15.75
N GLY A 80 -15.34 6.48 -16.72
CA GLY A 80 -15.90 7.12 -17.91
C GLY A 80 -16.43 8.55 -17.70
N ASP A 81 -16.23 9.12 -16.52
CA ASP A 81 -16.76 10.42 -16.07
C ASP A 81 -15.65 11.40 -15.65
N GLY A 82 -14.41 11.12 -16.07
CA GLY A 82 -13.22 11.87 -15.67
C GLY A 82 -12.61 11.41 -14.35
N THR A 83 -13.05 10.27 -13.80
CA THR A 83 -12.50 9.66 -12.58
C THR A 83 -11.98 8.24 -12.80
N VAL A 84 -11.05 7.82 -11.96
CA VAL A 84 -10.48 6.47 -11.93
C VAL A 84 -10.59 5.90 -10.52
N THR A 85 -11.16 4.71 -10.39
CA THR A 85 -11.20 3.97 -9.14
C THR A 85 -9.97 3.07 -9.04
N ASP A 86 -9.16 3.27 -8.01
CA ASP A 86 -8.12 2.31 -7.61
C ASP A 86 -8.80 1.13 -6.89
N GLN A 87 -8.70 -0.05 -7.49
CA GLN A 87 -9.40 -1.25 -7.01
C GLN A 87 -8.74 -1.86 -5.77
N ASN A 88 -7.46 -1.54 -5.52
CA ASN A 88 -6.72 -2.07 -4.37
C ASN A 88 -7.02 -1.26 -3.12
N THR A 89 -7.10 0.07 -3.26
CA THR A 89 -7.25 0.99 -2.15
C THR A 89 -8.71 1.41 -1.91
N GLY A 90 -9.57 1.23 -2.91
CA GLY A 90 -10.94 1.73 -2.91
C GLY A 90 -11.05 3.25 -3.09
N LEU A 91 -9.91 3.94 -3.25
CA LEU A 91 -9.87 5.38 -3.51
C LEU A 91 -10.30 5.67 -4.94
N MET A 92 -10.94 6.82 -5.12
CA MET A 92 -11.27 7.34 -6.43
C MET A 92 -10.47 8.62 -6.67
N TRP A 93 -9.89 8.69 -7.85
CA TRP A 93 -8.93 9.72 -8.24
C TRP A 93 -9.46 10.51 -9.42
N GLN A 94 -9.15 11.80 -9.44
CA GLN A 94 -9.26 12.61 -10.65
C GLN A 94 -8.41 11.95 -11.74
N GLN A 95 -8.96 11.75 -12.95
CA GLN A 95 -8.26 11.03 -14.02
C GLN A 95 -7.27 11.90 -14.80
N PRO A 96 -7.69 12.96 -15.52
CA PRO A 96 -6.75 13.87 -16.14
C PRO A 96 -6.04 14.66 -15.04
N MET A 97 -4.72 14.70 -15.08
CA MET A 97 -4.01 15.59 -14.15
C MET A 97 -4.31 17.05 -14.47
N GLU A 98 -4.39 17.88 -13.43
CA GLU A 98 -4.58 19.30 -13.61
C GLU A 98 -3.38 19.96 -14.34
N THR A 99 -3.69 20.84 -15.31
CA THR A 99 -2.68 21.55 -16.12
C THR A 99 -2.11 22.81 -15.43
N THR A 100 -2.73 23.30 -14.37
CA THR A 100 -2.27 24.45 -13.59
C THR A 100 -1.33 24.03 -12.47
N TYR A 101 -0.24 24.77 -12.28
CA TYR A 101 0.57 24.66 -11.07
C TYR A 101 -0.05 25.53 -9.99
N ARG A 102 -0.22 24.99 -8.79
CA ARG A 102 -0.87 25.66 -7.66
C ARG A 102 0.04 25.74 -6.46
N THR A 103 -0.05 26.80 -5.66
CA THR A 103 0.46 26.80 -4.29
C THR A 103 -0.27 25.75 -3.44
N LEU A 104 0.26 25.40 -2.26
CA LEU A 104 -0.39 24.42 -1.39
C LEU A 104 -1.82 24.84 -1.01
N ALA A 105 -2.03 26.11 -0.65
CA ALA A 105 -3.34 26.62 -0.27
C ALA A 105 -4.33 26.59 -1.46
N GLU A 106 -3.88 26.94 -2.66
CA GLU A 106 -4.69 26.84 -3.88
C GLU A 106 -5.00 25.38 -4.24
N ALA A 107 -4.08 24.45 -4.01
CA ALA A 107 -4.29 23.02 -4.24
C ALA A 107 -5.37 22.46 -3.31
N GLN A 108 -5.32 22.82 -2.02
CA GLN A 108 -6.34 22.46 -1.04
C GLN A 108 -7.71 23.03 -1.41
N ALA A 109 -7.77 24.32 -1.76
CA ALA A 109 -9.00 24.98 -2.18
C ALA A 109 -9.56 24.39 -3.48
N TYR A 110 -8.70 24.10 -4.45
CA TYR A 110 -9.08 23.47 -5.70
C TYR A 110 -9.73 22.10 -5.47
N CYS A 111 -9.06 21.21 -4.74
CA CYS A 111 -9.64 19.90 -4.48
C CYS A 111 -10.91 19.99 -3.64
N GLY A 112 -10.96 20.85 -2.63
CA GLY A 112 -12.14 21.01 -1.77
C GLY A 112 -13.35 21.69 -2.45
N SER A 113 -13.18 22.26 -3.63
CA SER A 113 -14.27 22.84 -4.44
C SER A 113 -14.51 22.10 -5.75
N LEU A 114 -13.78 21.00 -6.00
CA LEU A 114 -13.88 20.23 -7.21
C LEU A 114 -15.23 19.49 -7.24
N VAL A 115 -15.99 19.69 -8.32
CA VAL A 115 -17.16 18.88 -8.66
C VAL A 115 -16.82 18.06 -9.89
N LEU A 116 -16.69 16.74 -9.73
CA LEU A 116 -16.24 15.83 -10.79
C LEU A 116 -16.87 14.44 -10.59
N GLY A 117 -17.33 13.81 -11.68
CA GLY A 117 -17.97 12.48 -11.62
C GLY A 117 -19.26 12.44 -10.78
N GLY A 118 -19.94 13.58 -10.61
CA GLY A 118 -21.11 13.68 -9.72
C GLY A 118 -20.76 13.71 -8.22
N HIS A 119 -19.51 14.00 -7.88
CA HIS A 119 -19.00 14.03 -6.51
C HIS A 119 -18.39 15.38 -6.15
N GLU A 120 -18.56 15.79 -4.89
CA GLU A 120 -18.14 17.09 -4.33
C GLU A 120 -17.25 16.93 -3.07
N ASP A 121 -16.98 15.70 -2.65
CA ASP A 121 -16.19 15.31 -1.47
C ASP A 121 -14.70 15.08 -1.80
N TRP A 122 -14.18 15.84 -2.78
CA TRP A 122 -12.80 15.76 -3.22
C TRP A 122 -11.86 16.45 -2.23
N ARG A 123 -10.64 15.93 -2.13
CA ARG A 123 -9.58 16.50 -1.28
C ARG A 123 -8.20 16.29 -1.89
N LEU A 124 -7.25 17.07 -1.39
CA LEU A 124 -5.83 16.84 -1.68
C LEU A 124 -5.41 15.52 -1.02
N SER A 125 -4.73 14.66 -1.76
CA SER A 125 -4.29 13.35 -1.26
C SER A 125 -3.18 13.48 -0.24
N THR A 126 -3.18 12.60 0.77
CA THR A 126 -2.02 12.41 1.65
C THR A 126 -0.84 11.79 0.88
N LEU A 127 0.37 11.86 1.45
CA LEU A 127 1.53 11.20 0.86
C LEU A 127 1.32 9.69 0.75
N ALA A 128 0.80 9.04 1.79
CA ALA A 128 0.53 7.60 1.79
C ALA A 128 -0.40 7.22 0.63
N GLU A 129 -1.46 8.00 0.39
CA GLU A 129 -2.37 7.80 -0.75
C GLU A 129 -1.68 8.03 -2.09
N THR A 130 -0.92 9.11 -2.26
CA THR A 130 -0.23 9.37 -3.54
C THR A 130 0.78 8.27 -3.86
N LEU A 131 1.47 7.74 -2.84
CA LEU A 131 2.42 6.67 -3.04
C LEU A 131 1.75 5.39 -3.57
N THR A 132 0.47 5.11 -3.27
CA THR A 132 -0.22 3.93 -3.82
C THR A 132 -0.33 3.94 -5.35
N LEU A 133 -0.29 5.12 -5.98
CA LEU A 133 -0.29 5.27 -7.43
C LEU A 133 1.08 5.03 -8.08
N VAL A 134 2.15 5.04 -7.30
CA VAL A 134 3.52 4.95 -7.82
C VAL A 134 3.73 3.57 -8.43
N ASP A 135 4.06 3.51 -9.71
CA ASP A 135 4.57 2.30 -10.35
C ASP A 135 6.11 2.37 -10.34
N ALA A 136 6.73 1.64 -9.42
CA ALA A 136 8.18 1.64 -9.20
C ALA A 136 8.97 0.96 -10.33
N ALA A 137 8.29 0.25 -11.24
CA ALA A 137 8.89 -0.26 -12.47
C ALA A 137 8.97 0.79 -13.58
N LYS A 138 8.35 1.97 -13.38
CA LYS A 138 8.31 3.07 -14.34
C LYS A 138 9.08 4.28 -13.84
N ALA A 139 9.44 5.13 -14.80
CA ALA A 139 10.02 6.43 -14.54
C ALA A 139 9.54 7.44 -15.59
N ARG A 140 9.49 8.71 -15.18
CA ARG A 140 9.22 9.89 -15.99
C ARG A 140 7.92 9.81 -16.82
N PRO A 141 6.73 9.64 -16.20
CA PRO A 141 6.47 9.56 -14.77
C PRO A 141 6.32 8.13 -14.22
N ALA A 142 6.53 7.94 -12.93
CA ALA A 142 6.35 6.68 -12.21
C ALA A 142 4.88 6.43 -11.82
N VAL A 143 4.00 6.34 -12.82
CA VAL A 143 2.57 6.06 -12.64
C VAL A 143 2.04 5.35 -13.89
N ASP A 144 0.92 4.63 -13.76
CA ASP A 144 0.21 4.10 -14.92
C ASP A 144 -0.42 5.23 -15.76
N THR A 145 0.24 5.62 -16.84
CA THR A 145 -0.22 6.68 -17.75
C THR A 145 -1.40 6.28 -18.62
N ALA A 146 -1.73 4.98 -18.73
CA ALA A 146 -2.94 4.54 -19.40
C ALA A 146 -4.17 4.79 -18.50
N ALA A 147 -4.05 4.52 -17.20
CA ALA A 147 -5.08 4.86 -16.22
C ALA A 147 -5.14 6.38 -15.96
N PHE A 148 -3.98 7.04 -15.83
CA PHE A 148 -3.82 8.43 -15.46
C PHE A 148 -3.16 9.26 -16.59
N PRO A 149 -3.90 9.56 -17.67
CA PRO A 149 -3.37 10.34 -18.78
C PRO A 149 -2.93 11.74 -18.34
N ASN A 150 -1.97 12.31 -19.08
CA ASN A 150 -1.38 13.63 -18.83
C ASN A 150 -0.65 13.78 -17.49
N SER A 151 -0.39 12.68 -16.77
CA SER A 151 0.52 12.69 -15.63
C SER A 151 1.89 13.20 -16.06
N VAL A 152 2.45 14.18 -15.33
CA VAL A 152 3.78 14.73 -15.64
C VAL A 152 4.82 14.26 -14.63
N SER A 153 6.05 14.13 -15.11
CA SER A 153 7.25 13.88 -14.31
C SER A 153 7.62 15.14 -13.51
N ALA A 154 6.88 15.42 -12.45
CA ALA A 154 7.09 16.56 -11.56
C ALA A 154 6.72 16.21 -10.11
N PRO A 155 7.20 16.99 -9.13
CA PRO A 155 6.66 16.93 -7.78
C PRO A 155 5.16 17.24 -7.75
N TRP A 156 4.40 16.42 -7.02
CA TRP A 156 2.98 16.61 -6.76
C TRP A 156 2.77 17.03 -5.31
N TRP A 157 1.82 17.94 -5.08
CA TRP A 157 1.39 18.28 -3.73
C TRP A 157 0.74 17.08 -3.05
N THR A 158 1.02 16.96 -1.76
CA THR A 158 0.25 16.10 -0.86
C THR A 158 -0.27 16.95 0.30
N ALA A 159 -1.31 16.49 0.98
CA ALA A 159 -1.89 17.13 2.15
C ALA A 159 -1.11 16.85 3.44
N THR A 160 -0.06 16.02 3.40
CA THR A 160 0.67 15.58 4.59
C THR A 160 1.75 16.59 5.00
N PRO A 161 1.61 17.31 6.14
CA PRO A 161 2.69 18.09 6.71
C PRO A 161 3.76 17.17 7.30
N THR A 162 4.98 17.66 7.50
CA THR A 162 5.99 16.89 8.24
C THR A 162 5.82 17.06 9.74
N ALA A 163 5.86 15.97 10.51
CA ALA A 163 5.79 16.02 11.96
C ALA A 163 7.12 16.36 12.67
N PHE A 164 8.27 16.20 12.01
CA PHE A 164 9.60 16.42 12.61
C PHE A 164 10.30 17.71 12.16
N VAL A 165 9.79 18.41 11.13
CA VAL A 165 10.26 19.75 10.73
C VAL A 165 9.06 20.68 10.60
N SER A 166 8.76 21.47 11.63
CA SER A 166 7.62 22.38 11.59
C SER A 166 7.68 23.31 10.37
N GLY A 167 6.56 23.41 9.65
CA GLY A 167 6.43 24.28 8.48
C GLY A 167 6.81 23.63 7.14
N ASN A 168 7.31 22.39 7.11
CA ASN A 168 7.54 21.66 5.86
C ASN A 168 6.34 20.79 5.46
N GLN A 169 6.24 20.52 4.15
CA GLN A 169 5.20 19.71 3.52
C GLN A 169 5.82 18.55 2.74
N TRP A 170 5.19 17.38 2.82
CA TRP A 170 5.54 16.25 1.97
C TRP A 170 5.05 16.43 0.54
N ARG A 171 5.85 15.94 -0.39
CA ARG A 171 5.55 15.90 -1.83
C ARG A 171 6.00 14.57 -2.42
N ALA A 172 5.20 14.06 -3.33
CA ALA A 172 5.53 12.86 -4.10
C ALA A 172 6.30 13.27 -5.37
N MET A 173 7.47 12.69 -5.57
CA MET A 173 8.35 12.99 -6.71
C MET A 173 8.06 12.02 -7.84
N MET A 174 7.12 12.37 -8.70
CA MET A 174 6.63 11.45 -9.73
C MET A 174 7.58 11.22 -10.90
N CYS A 175 8.80 11.78 -10.87
CA CYS A 175 9.85 11.36 -11.80
C CYS A 175 10.19 9.88 -11.61
N VAL A 176 10.28 9.40 -10.36
CA VAL A 176 10.61 8.01 -10.06
C VAL A 176 9.86 7.45 -8.84
N GLY A 177 8.95 8.23 -8.26
CA GLY A 177 8.06 7.77 -7.20
C GLY A 177 8.61 7.86 -5.77
N TYR A 178 9.63 8.69 -5.55
CA TYR A 178 10.20 8.88 -4.21
C TYR A 178 9.48 9.96 -3.40
N SER A 179 9.58 9.92 -2.07
CA SER A 179 9.04 10.95 -1.18
C SER A 179 10.12 11.97 -0.77
N TRP A 180 9.74 13.25 -0.74
CA TRP A 180 10.60 14.35 -0.30
C TRP A 180 9.77 15.37 0.48
N TYR A 181 10.40 16.13 1.37
CA TYR A 181 9.75 17.24 2.06
C TYR A 181 10.55 18.54 1.92
N ALA A 182 9.85 19.67 1.87
CA ALA A 182 10.46 21.00 1.88
C ALA A 182 9.44 22.02 2.41
N ALA A 183 9.88 23.27 2.59
CA ALA A 183 8.95 24.37 2.82
C ALA A 183 7.90 24.41 1.69
N PRO A 184 6.62 24.75 1.99
CA PRO A 184 5.52 24.73 1.03
C PRO A 184 5.58 25.92 0.06
N GLU A 185 6.74 26.12 -0.55
CA GLU A 185 7.03 27.21 -1.47
C GLU A 185 6.81 26.77 -2.93
N GLY A 186 6.48 27.76 -3.77
CA GLY A 186 6.25 27.55 -5.18
C GLY A 186 4.92 26.87 -5.49
N SER A 187 4.79 26.46 -6.76
CA SER A 187 3.56 25.88 -7.28
C SER A 187 3.82 24.51 -7.86
N LEU A 188 3.07 23.49 -7.43
CA LEU A 188 3.22 22.10 -7.83
C LEU A 188 1.96 21.58 -8.53
N ARG A 189 2.05 20.37 -9.09
CA ARG A 189 0.91 19.66 -9.67
C ARG A 189 0.00 19.08 -8.59
N VAL A 190 -1.27 18.92 -8.94
CA VAL A 190 -2.30 18.42 -8.03
C VAL A 190 -3.06 17.30 -8.72
N ARG A 191 -3.37 16.25 -7.95
CA ARG A 191 -4.34 15.22 -8.32
C ARG A 191 -5.23 15.01 -7.11
N CYS A 192 -6.51 15.33 -7.26
CA CYS A 192 -7.45 15.18 -6.17
C CYS A 192 -7.88 13.72 -6.00
N VAL A 193 -8.19 13.35 -4.76
CA VAL A 193 -8.67 12.03 -4.36
C VAL A 193 -9.95 12.17 -3.55
N ARG A 194 -10.75 11.11 -3.51
CA ARG A 194 -11.91 10.98 -2.64
C ARG A 194 -12.10 9.53 -2.19
N GLY A 195 -13.03 9.32 -1.26
CA GLY A 195 -13.30 8.02 -0.64
C GLY A 195 -12.69 7.90 0.75
N GLY A 196 -12.43 6.66 1.17
CA GLY A 196 -11.79 6.36 2.46
C GLY A 196 -10.35 6.88 2.56
N THR A 197 -9.62 6.39 3.55
CA THR A 197 -8.18 6.66 3.71
C THR A 197 -7.42 5.35 3.63
N VAL A 198 -6.15 5.41 3.22
CA VAL A 198 -5.21 4.30 3.43
C VAL A 198 -5.17 3.98 4.93
N PRO A 199 -5.38 2.73 5.35
CA PRO A 199 -5.29 2.38 6.76
C PRO A 199 -3.85 2.56 7.25
N ALA A 200 -3.70 3.09 8.46
CA ALA A 200 -2.41 3.05 9.15
C ALA A 200 -2.02 1.59 9.46
N ALA A 201 -0.72 1.32 9.55
CA ALA A 201 -0.24 0.01 10.01
C ALA A 201 -0.83 -0.33 11.38
N ALA A 202 -1.25 -1.59 11.55
CA ALA A 202 -1.86 -2.07 12.78
C ALA A 202 -0.90 -3.04 13.47
N ILE A 203 0.11 -2.48 14.12
CA ILE A 203 1.25 -3.21 14.68
C ILE A 203 0.90 -3.81 16.04
N THR A 204 1.15 -5.10 16.22
CA THR A 204 1.01 -5.82 17.50
C THR A 204 2.25 -6.67 17.76
N ASP A 205 2.80 -6.61 18.96
CA ASP A 205 3.91 -7.46 19.39
C ASP A 205 3.42 -8.88 19.70
N ASN A 206 4.03 -9.87 19.07
CA ASN A 206 3.69 -11.29 19.27
C ASN A 206 4.42 -11.93 20.46
N GLY A 207 5.38 -11.23 21.08
CA GLY A 207 6.16 -11.71 22.22
C GLY A 207 7.25 -12.74 21.87
N ASP A 208 7.51 -12.96 20.59
CA ASP A 208 8.48 -13.93 20.05
C ASP A 208 9.57 -13.28 19.17
N GLY A 209 9.70 -11.95 19.27
CA GLY A 209 10.60 -11.15 18.45
C GLY A 209 10.03 -10.74 17.09
N THR A 210 8.73 -10.95 16.87
CA THR A 210 8.02 -10.53 15.65
C THR A 210 6.85 -9.59 15.94
N LEU A 211 6.51 -8.76 14.95
CA LEU A 211 5.40 -7.82 15.01
C LEU A 211 4.40 -8.11 13.88
N THR A 212 3.13 -8.26 14.22
CA THR A 212 2.05 -8.43 13.24
C THR A 212 1.54 -7.06 12.78
N ASP A 213 1.52 -6.81 11.48
CA ASP A 213 0.78 -5.71 10.85
C ASP A 213 -0.54 -6.24 10.27
N ALA A 214 -1.61 -6.14 11.04
CA ALA A 214 -2.91 -6.66 10.65
C ALA A 214 -3.57 -5.88 9.49
N ALA A 215 -3.18 -4.63 9.28
CA ALA A 215 -3.75 -3.78 8.22
C ALA A 215 -3.28 -4.23 6.83
N ASN A 216 -2.04 -4.75 6.74
CA ASN A 216 -1.42 -5.17 5.48
C ASN A 216 -1.22 -6.68 5.38
N ALA A 217 -1.66 -7.45 6.38
CA ALA A 217 -1.46 -8.90 6.48
C ALA A 217 0.02 -9.29 6.37
N LEU A 218 0.88 -8.60 7.13
CA LEU A 218 2.33 -8.84 7.18
C LEU A 218 2.78 -9.17 8.60
N VAL A 219 3.91 -9.86 8.72
CA VAL A 219 4.65 -10.03 9.97
C VAL A 219 6.08 -9.60 9.75
N TRP A 220 6.58 -8.77 10.66
CA TRP A 220 7.88 -8.13 10.59
C TRP A 220 8.80 -8.65 11.70
N GLU A 221 10.11 -8.68 11.45
CA GLU A 221 11.06 -8.79 12.56
C GLU A 221 11.02 -7.53 13.42
N GLN A 222 10.93 -7.69 14.75
CA GLN A 222 10.89 -6.58 15.69
C GLN A 222 12.21 -5.83 15.75
N SER A 223 13.34 -6.53 15.67
CA SER A 223 14.68 -5.95 15.59
C SER A 223 15.22 -6.00 14.17
N ALA A 224 15.89 -4.94 13.74
CA ALA A 224 16.65 -4.95 12.50
C ALA A 224 18.00 -5.65 12.65
N SER A 225 18.74 -5.78 11.55
CA SER A 225 20.14 -6.22 11.56
C SER A 225 21.02 -5.32 12.45
N ALA A 226 22.00 -5.91 13.12
CA ALA A 226 22.94 -5.16 13.98
C ALA A 226 23.92 -4.28 13.19
N ALA A 227 24.13 -4.59 11.92
CA ALA A 227 24.99 -3.83 11.01
C ALA A 227 24.33 -3.71 9.64
N GLY A 228 24.77 -2.70 8.87
CA GLY A 228 24.42 -2.58 7.47
C GLY A 228 25.08 -3.67 6.61
N MET A 229 24.52 -3.92 5.44
CA MET A 229 25.01 -4.90 4.48
C MET A 229 24.70 -4.49 3.04
N THR A 230 25.37 -5.10 2.07
CA THR A 230 25.06 -4.87 0.65
C THR A 230 23.68 -5.42 0.30
N TRP A 231 23.10 -4.97 -0.81
CA TRP A 231 21.77 -5.42 -1.25
C TRP A 231 21.73 -6.94 -1.50
N LYS A 232 22.78 -7.50 -2.14
CA LYS A 232 22.93 -8.95 -2.30
C LYS A 232 22.96 -9.69 -0.95
N GLN A 233 23.69 -9.14 0.02
CA GLN A 233 23.74 -9.71 1.38
C GLN A 233 22.39 -9.59 2.09
N ALA A 234 21.66 -8.49 1.88
CA ALA A 234 20.34 -8.26 2.47
C ALA A 234 19.31 -9.30 2.03
N LEU A 235 19.26 -9.55 0.72
CA LEU A 235 18.43 -10.61 0.14
C LEU A 235 18.74 -11.96 0.78
N ALA A 236 19.99 -12.40 0.70
CA ALA A 236 20.43 -13.68 1.27
C ALA A 236 20.20 -13.75 2.79
N SER A 237 20.38 -12.64 3.50
CA SER A 237 20.21 -12.59 4.94
C SER A 237 18.76 -12.79 5.36
N CYS A 238 17.77 -12.33 4.59
CA CYS A 238 16.37 -12.57 4.90
C CYS A 238 15.95 -14.01 4.58
N GLU A 239 16.38 -14.54 3.45
CA GLU A 239 16.09 -15.93 3.05
C GLU A 239 16.66 -16.97 4.05
N ALA A 240 17.74 -16.62 4.74
CA ALA A 240 18.35 -17.47 5.76
C ALA A 240 17.72 -17.33 7.17
N ARG A 241 16.70 -16.49 7.36
CA ARG A 241 16.13 -16.24 8.70
C ARG A 241 15.32 -17.41 9.22
N THR A 242 15.38 -17.57 10.53
CA THR A 242 14.64 -18.59 11.29
C THR A 242 13.85 -17.99 12.47
N THR A 243 13.68 -16.66 12.50
CA THR A 243 13.04 -15.91 13.59
C THR A 243 11.64 -16.46 13.88
N ALA A 244 11.33 -16.65 15.16
CA ALA A 244 10.11 -17.32 15.65
C ALA A 244 9.85 -18.71 15.01
N GLY A 245 10.90 -19.43 14.61
CA GLY A 245 10.80 -20.74 13.97
C GLY A 245 10.25 -20.72 12.54
N ARG A 246 10.25 -19.54 11.90
CA ARG A 246 9.73 -19.33 10.53
C ARG A 246 10.87 -19.16 9.53
N THR A 247 10.71 -19.66 8.31
CA THR A 247 11.77 -19.71 7.27
C THR A 247 11.34 -19.09 5.93
N ASP A 248 10.20 -18.41 5.92
CA ASP A 248 9.57 -17.75 4.77
C ASP A 248 9.78 -16.22 4.82
N TRP A 249 10.87 -15.81 5.46
CA TRP A 249 11.27 -14.42 5.56
C TRP A 249 11.93 -13.95 4.27
N ARG A 250 11.64 -12.71 3.91
CA ARG A 250 12.18 -12.06 2.72
C ARG A 250 12.50 -10.60 2.99
N LEU A 251 13.29 -10.02 2.11
CA LEU A 251 13.49 -8.59 2.09
C LEU A 251 12.16 -7.91 1.67
N PRO A 252 11.66 -6.92 2.40
CA PRO A 252 10.41 -6.24 2.05
C PRO A 252 10.57 -5.49 0.73
N ASN A 253 9.51 -5.38 -0.05
CA ASN A 253 9.50 -4.43 -1.17
C ASN A 253 9.31 -2.98 -0.66
N ILE A 254 9.54 -1.99 -1.52
CA ILE A 254 9.47 -0.59 -1.10
C ILE A 254 8.06 -0.17 -0.64
N ARG A 255 7.01 -0.82 -1.14
CA ARG A 255 5.63 -0.54 -0.71
C ARG A 255 5.39 -0.97 0.74
N GLU A 256 5.87 -2.15 1.11
CA GLU A 256 5.71 -2.68 2.46
C GLU A 256 6.45 -1.82 3.49
N LEU A 257 7.64 -1.30 3.15
CA LEU A 257 8.33 -0.32 4.00
C LEU A 257 7.59 1.02 4.09
N GLN A 258 6.96 1.47 3.01
CA GLN A 258 6.12 2.67 3.04
C GLN A 258 4.85 2.47 3.89
N SER A 259 4.30 1.24 3.96
CA SER A 259 3.03 0.99 4.66
C SER A 259 3.16 1.01 6.18
N ILE A 260 4.37 0.80 6.72
CA ILE A 260 4.65 0.92 8.15
C ILE A 260 4.98 2.36 8.60
N ALA A 261 5.01 3.31 7.66
CA ALA A 261 5.29 4.71 7.95
C ALA A 261 4.09 5.39 8.62
N ASP A 262 4.32 6.02 9.77
CA ASP A 262 3.40 6.94 10.41
C ASP A 262 3.91 8.38 10.27
N TYR A 263 3.44 9.05 9.21
CA TYR A 263 3.83 10.43 8.90
C TYR A 263 3.26 11.47 9.87
N SER A 264 2.35 11.09 10.78
CA SER A 264 1.89 11.96 11.86
C SER A 264 2.88 12.02 13.03
N ARG A 265 3.83 11.08 13.06
CA ARG A 265 4.85 10.99 14.09
C ARG A 265 6.15 11.61 13.62
N GLY A 266 6.87 12.14 14.61
CA GLY A 266 8.23 12.59 14.42
C GLY A 266 9.19 11.41 14.32
N ALA A 267 10.36 11.58 14.90
CA ALA A 267 11.46 10.63 14.86
C ALA A 267 11.36 9.48 15.89
N PRO A 268 11.16 8.20 15.51
CA PRO A 268 11.03 7.63 14.16
C PRO A 268 9.58 7.61 13.64
N ALA A 269 9.45 7.66 12.31
CA ALA A 269 8.18 7.67 11.59
C ALA A 269 7.56 6.25 11.49
N MET A 270 7.66 5.45 12.55
CA MET A 270 7.09 4.09 12.65
C MET A 270 6.67 3.76 14.07
N ASP A 271 5.92 2.68 14.25
CA ASP A 271 5.49 2.18 15.56
C ASP A 271 6.69 2.01 16.54
N PRO A 272 6.61 2.45 17.82
CA PRO A 272 7.74 2.34 18.75
C PRO A 272 8.08 0.89 19.12
N LEU A 273 7.21 -0.08 18.78
CA LEU A 273 7.51 -1.51 18.93
C LEU A 273 8.64 -1.96 18.01
N PHE A 274 8.88 -1.27 16.89
CA PHE A 274 10.07 -1.52 16.07
C PHE A 274 11.32 -1.05 16.81
N THR A 275 12.25 -1.98 17.03
CA THR A 275 13.55 -1.67 17.63
C THR A 275 14.52 -1.27 16.54
N GLU A 276 15.04 -0.03 16.64
CA GLU A 276 15.98 0.54 15.69
C GLU A 276 17.44 0.26 16.11
N PRO A 277 18.33 -0.09 15.18
CA PRO A 277 19.74 -0.35 15.48
C PRO A 277 20.52 0.94 15.74
N SER A 278 20.04 2.05 15.16
CA SER A 278 20.56 3.39 15.36
C SER A 278 19.49 4.42 14.99
N TYR A 279 19.60 5.62 15.56
CA TYR A 279 18.77 6.74 15.16
C TYR A 279 19.03 7.10 13.70
N GLY A 280 17.98 7.17 12.87
CA GLY A 280 18.17 7.46 11.44
C GLY A 280 18.45 6.25 10.57
N ALA A 281 18.31 5.02 11.09
CA ALA A 281 18.56 3.82 10.31
C ALA A 281 17.76 3.79 9.00
N SER A 282 18.42 3.32 7.95
CA SER A 282 17.86 3.15 6.62
C SER A 282 17.75 1.66 6.31
N TYR A 283 16.68 1.27 5.63
CA TYR A 283 16.30 -0.12 5.40
C TYR A 283 16.26 -0.43 3.93
N TRP A 284 17.00 -1.47 3.51
CA TRP A 284 16.92 -1.96 2.14
C TRP A 284 15.52 -2.47 1.82
N SER A 285 15.05 -2.18 0.61
CA SER A 285 13.95 -2.92 0.00
C SER A 285 14.48 -3.89 -1.06
N GLY A 286 13.71 -4.93 -1.38
CA GLY A 286 13.93 -5.81 -2.53
C GLY A 286 13.62 -5.15 -3.88
N SER A 287 13.23 -3.87 -3.91
CA SER A 287 12.82 -3.17 -5.13
C SER A 287 14.03 -2.51 -5.80
N THR A 288 14.33 -2.90 -7.04
CA THR A 288 15.38 -2.26 -7.86
C THR A 288 14.89 -0.89 -8.38
N TYR A 289 15.81 0.06 -8.51
CA TYR A 289 15.53 1.36 -9.11
C TYR A 289 15.47 1.25 -10.65
N ALA A 290 14.34 1.63 -11.24
CA ALA A 290 14.08 1.38 -12.66
C ALA A 290 14.98 2.18 -13.63
N GLU A 291 15.44 3.38 -13.27
CA GLU A 291 16.29 4.18 -14.18
C GLU A 291 17.77 3.77 -14.14
N ASP A 292 18.24 3.24 -13.01
CA ASP A 292 19.60 2.77 -12.84
C ASP A 292 19.58 1.50 -11.97
N VAL A 293 19.67 0.36 -12.64
CA VAL A 293 19.52 -0.97 -12.03
C VAL A 293 20.67 -1.31 -11.07
N GLY A 294 21.76 -0.53 -11.06
CA GLY A 294 22.81 -0.63 -10.05
C GLY A 294 22.41 -0.08 -8.68
N TYR A 295 21.26 0.59 -8.60
CA TYR A 295 20.69 1.10 -7.37
C TYR A 295 19.46 0.28 -6.97
N ALA A 296 19.21 0.24 -5.66
CA ALA A 296 17.99 -0.26 -5.08
C ALA A 296 17.34 0.81 -4.21
N TRP A 297 16.03 0.68 -4.01
CA TRP A 297 15.27 1.54 -3.12
C TRP A 297 15.58 1.18 -1.66
N TYR A 298 15.72 2.21 -0.83
CA TYR A 298 15.76 2.08 0.61
C TYR A 298 14.80 3.08 1.26
N TRP A 299 14.38 2.77 2.48
CA TRP A 299 13.46 3.58 3.26
C TRP A 299 14.13 4.06 4.56
N VAL A 300 13.95 5.32 4.90
CA VAL A 300 14.55 5.94 6.09
C VAL A 300 13.59 5.80 7.26
N GLY A 301 13.93 4.98 8.26
CA GLY A 301 13.06 4.72 9.41
C GLY A 301 12.73 5.94 10.25
N TYR A 302 13.64 6.90 10.26
CA TYR A 302 13.47 8.14 11.00
C TYR A 302 12.37 9.05 10.42
N SER A 303 12.36 9.25 9.10
CA SER A 303 11.50 10.24 8.45
C SER A 303 10.40 9.63 7.59
N GLY A 304 10.52 8.37 7.19
CA GLY A 304 9.65 7.76 6.19
C GLY A 304 9.99 8.14 4.75
N GLN A 305 11.17 8.74 4.52
CA GLN A 305 11.66 9.05 3.17
C GLN A 305 12.05 7.79 2.42
N THR A 306 11.85 7.81 1.11
CA THR A 306 12.35 6.76 0.21
C THR A 306 13.44 7.36 -0.67
N HIS A 307 14.55 6.67 -0.81
CA HIS A 307 15.69 7.09 -1.61
C HIS A 307 16.30 5.88 -2.33
N MET A 308 17.31 6.14 -3.16
CA MET A 308 18.03 5.11 -3.90
C MET A 308 19.50 5.12 -3.47
N LYS A 309 20.10 3.94 -3.40
CA LYS A 309 21.51 3.77 -3.07
C LYS A 309 22.11 2.62 -3.88
N LEU A 310 23.42 2.68 -4.14
CA LEU A 310 24.14 1.63 -4.86
C LEU A 310 23.97 0.29 -4.14
N LYS A 311 23.66 -0.77 -4.89
CA LYS A 311 23.45 -2.13 -4.34
C LYS A 311 24.68 -2.68 -3.61
N THR A 312 25.86 -2.16 -3.94
CA THR A 312 27.13 -2.54 -3.31
C THR A 312 27.45 -1.79 -2.02
N ASP A 313 26.63 -0.81 -1.61
CA ASP A 313 26.81 -0.06 -0.37
C ASP A 313 26.41 -0.92 0.85
N SER A 314 27.28 -0.98 1.87
CA SER A 314 27.11 -1.80 3.07
C SER A 314 26.63 -1.03 4.31
N SER A 315 26.14 0.19 4.16
CA SER A 315 25.67 1.04 5.27
C SER A 315 24.17 0.93 5.59
N VAL A 316 23.41 0.17 4.79
CA VAL A 316 21.94 0.09 4.91
C VAL A 316 21.55 -1.18 5.64
N PHE A 317 20.66 -1.05 6.62
CA PHE A 317 20.18 -2.12 7.48
C PHE A 317 19.09 -2.96 6.83
N VAL A 318 18.77 -4.08 7.46
CA VAL A 318 17.79 -5.04 6.98
C VAL A 318 16.78 -5.33 8.07
N ARG A 319 15.50 -5.29 7.70
CA ARG A 319 14.38 -5.75 8.51
C ARG A 319 13.56 -6.65 7.63
N CYS A 320 13.53 -7.95 7.94
CA CYS A 320 12.83 -8.91 7.10
C CYS A 320 11.34 -8.90 7.39
N VAL A 321 10.57 -9.29 6.37
CA VAL A 321 9.11 -9.39 6.43
C VAL A 321 8.69 -10.76 5.91
N ARG A 322 7.51 -11.21 6.32
CA ARG A 322 6.81 -12.37 5.77
C ARG A 322 5.32 -12.08 5.73
N ASP A 323 4.56 -12.89 5.02
CA ASP A 323 3.11 -12.73 4.94
C ASP A 323 2.41 -13.38 6.15
N LEU A 324 1.32 -12.74 6.59
CA LEU A 324 0.44 -13.24 7.63
C LEU A 324 -0.45 -14.34 7.01
N GLY A 325 -0.17 -15.61 7.33
CA GLY A 325 -1.03 -16.73 6.94
C GLY A 325 -0.48 -17.73 5.93
N GLU A 326 0.79 -17.63 5.51
CA GLU A 326 1.43 -18.77 4.84
C GLU A 326 1.84 -19.81 5.90
N THR A 327 1.12 -20.93 5.95
CA THR A 327 1.61 -22.14 6.61
C THR A 327 2.93 -22.54 5.95
N PRO A 328 3.95 -22.98 6.71
CA PRO A 328 5.18 -23.47 6.12
C PRO A 328 4.85 -24.55 5.09
N PRO A 329 5.56 -24.64 3.95
CA PRO A 329 5.50 -25.86 3.15
C PRO A 329 5.83 -27.02 4.09
N VAL A 330 4.85 -27.89 4.34
CA VAL A 330 5.08 -29.09 5.12
C VAL A 330 6.14 -29.86 4.35
N ASN A 331 7.34 -29.92 4.91
CA ASN A 331 8.41 -30.76 4.40
C ASN A 331 7.99 -32.21 4.66
N THR A 332 7.11 -32.77 3.82
CA THR A 332 6.86 -34.20 3.78
C THR A 332 8.03 -34.85 3.03
N SER A 333 9.21 -34.80 3.63
CA SER A 333 10.22 -35.82 3.35
C SER A 333 9.68 -37.12 3.95
N PRO A 334 9.47 -38.19 3.17
CA PRO A 334 9.03 -39.44 3.73
C PRO A 334 10.20 -40.01 4.55
N VAL A 335 10.10 -39.88 5.87
CA VAL A 335 10.88 -40.72 6.76
C VAL A 335 10.39 -42.14 6.50
N MET A 336 11.16 -42.88 5.70
CA MET A 336 10.98 -44.30 5.49
C MET A 336 11.14 -44.98 6.84
N LEU A 337 10.01 -45.27 7.48
CA LEU A 337 9.93 -46.07 8.69
C LEU A 337 10.34 -47.49 8.30
N LEU A 338 11.63 -47.82 8.47
CA LEU A 338 12.08 -49.21 8.42
C LEU A 338 11.47 -49.94 9.62
N LEU A 339 10.36 -50.61 9.39
CA LEU A 339 9.91 -51.69 10.28
C LEU A 339 10.97 -52.79 10.19
N GLN A 340 11.81 -52.88 11.22
CA GLN A 340 12.56 -54.08 11.52
C GLN A 340 11.56 -55.12 12.05
N ASP A 341 11.05 -55.98 11.17
CA ASP A 341 10.42 -57.22 11.61
C ASP A 341 11.51 -58.17 12.10
N GLY A 342 11.62 -58.23 13.43
CA GLY A 342 12.36 -59.25 14.16
C GLY A 342 11.69 -60.61 14.04
N GLN A 343 12.54 -61.63 13.98
CA GLN A 343 12.17 -63.04 13.84
C GLN A 343 11.34 -63.59 15.00
N GLY A 344 10.48 -64.56 14.69
CA GLY A 344 9.85 -65.46 15.66
C GLY A 344 9.35 -66.74 14.98
N GLU A 345 10.01 -67.86 15.26
CA GLU A 345 9.73 -69.24 14.84
C GLU A 345 8.33 -69.74 15.26
N ALA A 346 7.72 -70.66 14.49
CA ALA A 346 7.46 -72.06 14.91
C ALA A 346 6.33 -72.77 14.11
N ALA A 347 6.59 -74.06 13.80
CA ALA A 347 5.64 -75.17 13.57
C ALA A 347 4.84 -75.14 12.22
N ARG A 348 4.83 -76.18 11.37
CA ARG A 348 5.07 -77.62 11.45
C ARG A 348 5.59 -78.15 10.11
#